data_AF-A0AA96DRS9-F1
#
_entry.id   AF-A0AA96DRS9-F1
#
_cell.length_a   1.000
_cell.length_b   1.000
_cell.length_c   1.000
_cell.angle_alpha   90.00
_cell.angle_beta   90.00
_cell.angle_gamma   90.00
#
_symmetry.space_group_name_H-M   'P 1'
#
loop_
_entity.id
_entity.type
_entity.pdbx_description
1 polymer ?
#
loop_
_entity_poly.entity_id
_entity_poly.type
_entity_poly.pdbx_seq_one_letter_code
_entity_poly.pdbx_strand_id
1 'polypeptide(L)'
;MINYIKGNLFTSNSKILVNTVNTVGVMGKGIASDFKRIYPKMFEEYKALCDAKKFDIGELFLYKTQNKWILNFPTKKHWKSPSKLEYIEKGLIELINKANELKLNDIAMPKLGCGNGGLDWETQVKPLLKNT
;
A
#
# COMPACT_ATOMS: atom_id res chain seq x y z
N MET A 1 11.76 -1.45 14.11
CA MET A 1 12.49 -0.18 13.87
C MET A 1 12.04 0.38 12.53
N ILE A 2 11.71 1.67 12.45
CA ILE A 2 11.31 2.33 11.19
C ILE A 2 12.45 3.22 10.72
N ASN A 3 12.95 2.96 9.50
CA ASN A 3 13.99 3.76 8.86
C ASN A 3 13.38 4.63 7.76
N TYR A 4 13.66 5.94 7.78
CA TYR A 4 13.18 6.87 6.77
C TYR A 4 14.25 7.10 5.71
N ILE A 5 13.96 6.72 4.47
CA ILE A 5 14.89 6.79 3.35
C ILE A 5 14.29 7.68 2.25
N LYS A 6 15.08 8.60 1.70
CA LYS A 6 14.72 9.36 0.50
C LYS A 6 15.26 8.62 -0.72
N GLY A 7 14.37 8.18 -1.61
CA GLY A 7 14.77 7.44 -2.82
C GLY A 7 13.58 6.87 -3.57
N ASN A 8 13.86 5.96 -4.50
CA ASN A 8 12.84 5.24 -5.25
C ASN A 8 12.45 3.94 -4.52
N LEU A 9 11.15 3.72 -4.28
CA LEU A 9 10.67 2.51 -3.62
C LEU A 9 11.09 1.23 -4.36
N PHE A 10 11.08 1.27 -5.69
CA PHE A 10 11.40 0.09 -6.52
C PHE A 10 12.87 -0.33 -6.45
N THR A 11 13.77 0.55 -5.98
CA THR A 11 15.18 0.22 -5.77
C THR A 11 15.46 -0.25 -4.34
N SER A 12 14.43 -0.40 -3.50
CA SER A 12 14.61 -0.92 -2.14
C SER A 12 15.10 -2.38 -2.18
N ASN A 13 16.03 -2.71 -1.29
CA ASN A 13 16.46 -4.09 -1.06
C ASN A 13 15.37 -4.93 -0.39
N SER A 14 14.36 -4.31 0.21
CA SER A 14 13.28 -5.00 0.92
C SER A 14 12.56 -6.02 0.06
N LYS A 15 12.33 -7.21 0.60
CA LYS A 15 11.59 -8.27 -0.12
C LYS A 15 10.16 -7.86 -0.43
N ILE A 16 9.53 -7.07 0.44
CA ILE A 16 8.13 -6.65 0.31
C ILE A 16 8.08 -5.15 0.02
N LEU A 17 7.36 -4.79 -1.04
CA LEU A 17 7.10 -3.41 -1.43
C LEU A 17 5.60 -3.13 -1.27
N VAL A 18 5.26 -2.01 -0.62
CA VAL A 18 3.87 -1.59 -0.46
C VAL A 18 3.43 -0.73 -1.65
N ASN A 19 2.36 -1.14 -2.31
CA ASN A 19 1.67 -0.39 -3.34
C ASN A 19 0.44 0.30 -2.73
N THR A 20 0.31 1.62 -2.87
CA THR A 20 -0.87 2.35 -2.39
C THR A 20 -1.96 2.37 -3.46
N VAL A 21 -3.10 1.77 -3.15
CA VAL A 21 -4.18 1.54 -4.13
C VAL A 21 -5.50 2.17 -3.69
N ASN A 22 -6.48 2.12 -4.59
CA ASN A 22 -7.89 2.35 -4.26
C ASN A 22 -8.64 1.01 -4.21
N THR A 23 -9.95 1.04 -4.02
CA THR A 23 -10.79 -0.16 -3.92
C THR A 23 -11.70 -0.35 -5.14
N VAL A 24 -11.49 0.45 -6.20
CA VAL A 24 -12.29 0.43 -7.44
C VAL A 24 -11.50 -0.04 -8.67
N GLY A 25 -10.37 -0.73 -8.45
CA GLY A 25 -9.66 -1.42 -9.54
C GLY A 25 -8.87 -0.52 -10.50
N VAL A 26 -8.55 0.72 -10.11
CA VAL A 26 -7.82 1.66 -10.99
C VAL A 26 -6.38 1.89 -10.51
N MET A 27 -5.39 1.81 -11.40
CA MET A 27 -4.00 2.20 -11.13
C MET A 27 -3.50 3.11 -12.25
N GLY A 28 -3.87 4.40 -12.21
CA GLY A 28 -3.68 5.33 -13.34
C GLY A 28 -2.68 6.46 -13.11
N LYS A 29 -2.19 6.67 -11.89
CA LYS A 29 -1.21 7.74 -11.59
C LYS A 29 -0.34 7.41 -10.38
N GLY A 30 0.78 8.12 -10.28
CA GLY A 30 1.75 7.96 -9.20
C GLY A 30 2.28 6.53 -9.11
N ILE A 31 2.66 6.12 -7.91
CA ILE A 31 3.34 4.84 -7.68
C ILE A 31 2.50 3.62 -8.11
N ALA A 32 1.17 3.67 -7.97
CA ALA A 32 0.28 2.59 -8.41
C ALA A 32 0.38 2.35 -9.93
N SER A 33 0.52 3.41 -10.73
CA SER A 33 0.71 3.29 -12.17
C SER A 33 2.03 2.58 -12.51
N ASP A 34 3.09 2.86 -11.76
CA ASP A 34 4.37 2.16 -11.94
C ASP A 34 4.25 0.69 -11.52
N PHE A 35 3.59 0.37 -10.41
CA PHE A 35 3.33 -1.01 -10.03
C PHE A 35 2.52 -1.76 -11.10
N LYS A 36 1.49 -1.14 -11.69
CA LYS A 36 0.74 -1.73 -12.80
C LYS A 36 1.62 -2.02 -14.01
N ARG A 37 2.50 -1.08 -14.38
CA ARG A 37 3.43 -1.23 -15.52
C ARG A 37 4.45 -2.34 -15.28
N ILE A 38 4.99 -2.44 -14.06
CA ILE A 38 6.04 -3.41 -13.72
C ILE A 38 5.44 -4.80 -13.42
N TYR A 39 4.24 -4.85 -12.83
CA TYR A 39 3.57 -6.08 -12.42
C TYR A 39 2.14 -6.16 -13.01
N PRO A 40 2.00 -6.33 -14.34
CA PRO A 40 0.68 -6.33 -14.99
C PRO A 40 -0.25 -7.46 -14.50
N LYS A 41 0.30 -8.66 -14.26
CA LYS A 41 -0.47 -9.79 -13.71
C LYS A 41 -1.00 -9.54 -12.29
N MET A 42 -0.21 -8.85 -11.45
CA MET A 42 -0.68 -8.40 -10.13
C MET A 42 -1.86 -7.44 -10.28
N PHE A 43 -1.81 -6.51 -11.24
CA PHE A 43 -2.90 -5.60 -11.50
C PHE A 43 -4.18 -6.31 -11.95
N GLU A 44 -4.07 -7.35 -12.78
CA GLU A 44 -5.22 -8.17 -13.20
C GLU A 44 -5.91 -8.82 -11.99
N GLU A 45 -5.14 -9.45 -11.08
CA GLU A 45 -5.68 -10.07 -9.86
C GLU A 45 -6.30 -9.02 -8.91
N TYR A 46 -5.58 -7.91 -8.67
CA TYR A 46 -6.11 -6.80 -7.87
C TYR A 46 -7.43 -6.25 -8.45
N LYS A 47 -7.51 -6.10 -9.77
CA LYS A 47 -8.71 -5.61 -10.44
C LYS A 47 -9.86 -6.60 -10.29
N ALA A 48 -9.61 -7.89 -10.46
CA ALA A 48 -10.63 -8.92 -10.25
C ALA A 48 -11.18 -8.92 -8.81
N LEU A 49 -10.32 -8.73 -7.81
CA LEU A 49 -10.74 -8.59 -6.41
C LEU A 49 -11.63 -7.35 -6.18
N CYS A 50 -11.27 -6.21 -6.77
CA CYS A 50 -12.07 -4.98 -6.69
C CYS A 50 -13.42 -5.14 -7.39
N ASP A 51 -13.44 -5.68 -8.61
CA ASP A 51 -14.65 -5.88 -9.40
C ASP A 51 -15.62 -6.85 -8.69
N ALA A 52 -15.07 -7.86 -8.00
CA ALA A 52 -15.82 -8.79 -7.16
C ALA A 52 -16.24 -8.23 -5.80
N LYS A 53 -15.88 -6.98 -5.46
CA LYS A 53 -16.10 -6.32 -4.16
C LYS A 53 -15.54 -7.11 -2.97
N LYS A 54 -14.41 -7.80 -3.17
CA LYS A 54 -13.67 -8.58 -2.16
C LYS A 54 -12.40 -7.88 -1.67
N PHE A 55 -12.34 -6.57 -1.83
CA PHE A 55 -11.19 -5.76 -1.48
C PHE A 55 -11.64 -4.34 -1.09
N ASP A 56 -11.58 -4.01 0.20
CA ASP A 56 -11.89 -2.68 0.74
C ASP A 56 -10.83 -2.19 1.76
N ILE A 57 -11.04 -1.00 2.30
CA ILE A 57 -10.19 -0.40 3.34
C ILE A 57 -10.00 -1.35 4.53
N GLY A 58 -8.74 -1.53 4.93
CA GLY A 58 -8.35 -2.44 6.01
C GLY A 58 -8.05 -3.86 5.52
N GLU A 59 -8.31 -4.18 4.26
CA GLU A 59 -7.91 -5.45 3.67
C GLU A 59 -6.60 -5.30 2.89
N LEU A 60 -5.72 -6.28 3.00
CA LEU A 60 -4.42 -6.28 2.30
C LEU A 60 -4.32 -7.43 1.32
N PHE A 61 -3.91 -7.13 0.08
CA PHE A 61 -3.68 -8.13 -0.96
C PHE A 61 -2.18 -8.29 -1.23
N LEU A 62 -1.64 -9.44 -0.86
CA LEU A 62 -0.23 -9.80 -1.06
C LEU A 62 -0.05 -10.62 -2.34
N TYR A 63 0.56 -10.02 -3.35
CA TYR A 63 0.97 -10.71 -4.57
C TYR A 63 2.44 -11.15 -4.46
N LYS A 64 2.71 -12.44 -4.68
CA LYS A 64 4.05 -13.01 -4.52
C LYS A 64 4.70 -13.28 -5.87
N THR A 65 5.91 -12.77 -6.07
CA THR A 65 6.82 -13.22 -7.14
C THR A 65 8.02 -13.94 -6.53
N GLN A 66 8.90 -14.46 -7.39
CA GLN A 66 10.16 -15.05 -6.97
C GLN A 66 11.07 -14.04 -6.24
N ASN A 67 11.13 -12.79 -6.73
CA ASN A 67 12.12 -11.80 -6.26
C ASN A 67 11.53 -10.77 -5.29
N LYS A 68 10.33 -10.26 -5.57
CA LYS A 68 9.67 -9.21 -4.79
C LYS A 68 8.22 -9.56 -4.51
N TRP A 69 7.74 -9.23 -3.33
CA TRP A 69 6.34 -9.35 -2.98
C TRP A 69 5.70 -7.97 -2.95
N ILE A 70 4.49 -7.87 -3.48
CA ILE A 70 3.78 -6.61 -3.62
C ILE A 70 2.58 -6.65 -2.70
N LEU A 71 2.60 -5.80 -1.68
CA LEU A 71 1.49 -5.67 -0.75
C LEU A 71 0.63 -4.47 -1.20
N ASN A 72 -0.54 -4.76 -1.76
CA ASN A 72 -1.51 -3.74 -2.12
C ASN A 72 -2.24 -3.26 -0.88
N PHE A 73 -2.07 -1.98 -0.57
CA PHE A 73 -2.57 -1.30 0.62
C PHE A 73 -3.60 -0.25 0.21
N PRO A 74 -4.90 -0.45 0.50
CA PRO A 74 -5.94 0.51 0.20
C PRO A 74 -5.77 1.80 1.02
N THR A 75 -5.45 2.89 0.34
CA THR A 75 -5.40 4.23 0.97
C THR A 75 -6.58 5.09 0.56
N LYS A 76 -7.42 4.63 -0.37
CA LYS A 76 -8.55 5.38 -0.92
C LYS A 76 -9.68 4.42 -1.26
N LYS A 77 -10.94 4.85 -1.15
CA LYS A 77 -12.06 4.09 -1.73
C LYS A 77 -12.13 4.32 -3.24
N HIS A 78 -12.46 5.53 -3.65
CA HIS A 78 -12.41 5.95 -5.04
C HIS A 78 -11.14 6.76 -5.34
N TRP A 79 -10.54 6.58 -6.52
CA TRP A 79 -9.29 7.26 -6.89
C TRP A 79 -9.40 8.79 -6.97
N LYS A 80 -10.60 9.33 -7.20
CA LYS A 80 -10.90 10.78 -7.24
C LYS A 80 -11.01 11.42 -5.85
N SER A 81 -11.50 10.70 -4.84
CA SER A 81 -11.68 11.21 -3.47
C SER A 81 -10.34 11.35 -2.76
N PRO A 82 -10.17 12.15 -1.69
CA PRO A 82 -8.94 12.13 -0.88
C PRO A 82 -8.78 10.81 -0.09
N SER A 83 -7.58 10.59 0.45
CA SER A 83 -7.33 9.59 1.49
C SER A 83 -7.87 10.10 2.82
N LYS A 84 -8.02 9.22 3.81
CA LYS A 84 -8.35 9.57 5.18
C LYS A 84 -7.42 8.88 6.15
N LEU A 85 -7.17 9.50 7.31
CA LEU A 85 -6.29 8.92 8.32
C LEU A 85 -6.81 7.56 8.82
N GLU A 86 -8.14 7.43 9.00
CA GLU A 86 -8.81 6.18 9.37
C GLU A 86 -8.52 5.02 8.40
N TYR A 87 -8.25 5.30 7.12
CA TYR A 87 -7.93 4.25 6.15
C TYR A 87 -6.51 3.73 6.36
N ILE A 88 -5.59 4.63 6.69
CA ILE A 88 -4.19 4.30 6.95
C ILE A 88 -4.08 3.51 8.25
N GLU A 89 -4.76 3.94 9.30
CA GLU A 89 -4.79 3.26 10.59
C GLU A 89 -5.29 1.83 10.47
N LYS A 90 -6.46 1.62 9.84
CA LYS A 90 -7.01 0.28 9.61
C LYS A 90 -6.06 -0.62 8.82
N GLY A 91 -5.45 -0.09 7.76
CA GLY A 91 -4.51 -0.87 6.96
C GLY A 91 -3.19 -1.16 7.70
N LEU A 92 -2.73 -0.29 8.59
CA LEU A 92 -1.52 -0.52 9.41
C LEU A 92 -1.76 -1.59 10.47
N ILE A 93 -2.92 -1.58 11.13
CA ILE A 93 -3.32 -2.65 12.07
C ILE A 93 -3.31 -4.00 11.35
N GLU A 94 -3.94 -4.08 10.17
CA GLU A 94 -3.94 -5.32 9.38
C GLU A 94 -2.53 -5.71 8.91
N LEU A 95 -1.69 -4.72 8.56
CA LEU A 95 -0.31 -4.97 8.17
C LEU A 95 0.50 -5.61 9.30
N ILE A 96 0.36 -5.11 10.52
CA ILE A 96 1.02 -5.66 11.71
C ILE A 96 0.53 -7.10 11.95
N ASN A 97 -0.78 -7.34 11.88
CA ASN A 97 -1.36 -8.68 12.02
C ASN A 97 -0.76 -9.66 11.01
N LYS A 98 -0.82 -9.33 9.71
CA LYS A 98 -0.27 -10.17 8.65
C LYS A 98 1.24 -10.33 8.73
N ALA A 99 1.96 -9.28 9.15
CA ALA A 99 3.40 -9.34 9.30
C ALA A 99 3.79 -10.33 10.41
N ASN A 100 3.07 -10.35 11.52
CA ASN A 100 3.28 -11.30 12.60
C ASN A 100 2.91 -12.73 12.17
N GLU A 101 1.74 -12.92 11.55
CA GLU A 101 1.24 -14.21 11.07
C GLU A 101 2.19 -14.85 10.06
N LEU A 102 2.60 -14.09 9.05
CA LEU A 102 3.39 -14.57 7.91
C LEU A 102 4.90 -14.38 8.12
N LYS A 103 5.32 -13.90 9.30
CA LYS A 103 6.71 -13.60 9.66
C LYS A 103 7.39 -12.68 8.64
N LEU A 104 6.70 -11.60 8.25
CA LEU A 104 7.19 -10.59 7.33
C LEU A 104 8.03 -9.56 8.09
N ASN A 105 9.34 -9.59 7.88
CA ASN A 105 10.26 -8.79 8.71
C ASN A 105 10.91 -7.61 7.96
N ASP A 106 10.66 -7.47 6.66
CA ASP A 106 11.35 -6.50 5.80
C ASP A 106 10.41 -5.92 4.72
N ILE A 107 9.86 -4.75 5.03
CA ILE A 107 8.80 -4.08 4.28
C ILE A 107 9.23 -2.65 3.97
N ALA A 108 9.28 -2.30 2.69
CA ALA A 108 9.43 -0.92 2.25
C ALA A 108 8.08 -0.35 1.81
N MET A 109 7.74 0.84 2.29
CA MET A 109 6.48 1.50 1.97
C MET A 109 6.67 2.98 1.62
N PRO A 110 5.83 3.54 0.72
CA PRO A 110 5.83 4.97 0.46
C PRO A 110 5.15 5.71 1.62
N LYS A 111 5.14 7.05 1.56
CA LYS A 111 4.34 7.88 2.48
C LYS A 111 2.85 7.63 2.23
N LEU A 112 2.24 6.76 3.04
CA LEU A 112 0.87 6.25 2.85
C LEU A 112 -0.17 7.38 2.85
N GLY A 113 -1.05 7.42 1.86
CA GLY A 113 -2.12 8.43 1.77
C GLY A 113 -1.65 9.87 1.54
N CYS A 114 -0.34 10.13 1.44
CA CYS A 114 0.21 11.43 1.08
C CYS A 114 0.17 11.67 -0.44
N GLY A 115 0.53 12.89 -0.87
CA GLY A 115 0.56 13.27 -2.29
C GLY A 115 -0.85 13.21 -2.91
N ASN A 116 -1.12 12.20 -3.72
CA ASN A 116 -2.44 11.99 -4.37
C ASN A 116 -3.60 11.71 -3.38
N GLY A 117 -3.29 11.35 -2.14
CA GLY A 117 -4.28 11.19 -1.08
C GLY A 117 -4.49 12.44 -0.23
N GLY A 118 -3.59 13.42 -0.30
CA GLY A 118 -3.74 14.71 0.39
C GLY A 118 -3.47 14.71 1.89
N LEU A 119 -3.10 13.59 2.51
CA LEU A 119 -2.68 13.60 3.92
C LEU A 119 -1.31 14.25 4.08
N ASP A 120 -1.15 15.01 5.17
CA ASP A 120 0.13 15.58 5.54
C ASP A 120 1.04 14.55 6.21
N TRP A 121 2.29 14.52 5.78
CA TRP A 121 3.25 13.54 6.25
C TRP A 121 3.70 13.80 7.69
N GLU A 122 4.07 15.03 8.04
CA GLU A 122 4.70 15.34 9.33
C GLU A 122 3.68 15.42 10.46
N THR A 123 2.49 15.94 10.18
CA THR A 123 1.45 16.19 11.19
C THR A 123 0.41 15.09 11.30
N GLN A 124 0.23 14.23 10.28
CA GLN A 124 -0.81 13.19 10.31
C GLN A 124 -0.26 11.77 10.20
N VAL A 125 0.47 11.45 9.12
CA VAL A 125 0.84 10.05 8.81
C VAL A 125 2.03 9.55 9.63
N LYS A 126 3.09 10.35 9.76
CA LYS A 126 4.30 9.97 10.51
C LYS A 126 4.03 9.78 12.01
N PRO A 127 3.22 10.61 12.69
CA PRO A 127 2.83 10.34 14.08
C PRO A 127 2.06 9.02 14.21
N LEU A 128 1.13 8.73 13.29
CA LEU A 128 0.38 7.47 13.30
C LEU A 128 1.30 6.24 13.23
N LEU A 129 2.30 6.25 12.33
CA LEU A 129 3.27 5.16 12.20
C LEU A 129 4.13 4.92 13.45
N LYS A 130 4.27 5.89 14.35
CA LYS A 130 5.04 5.74 15.59
C LYS A 130 4.19 5.20 16.75
N ASN A 131 2.88 5.38 16.66
CA ASN A 131 1.93 5.08 17.73
C ASN A 131 1.11 3.81 17.44
N THR A 132 1.29 3.19 16.27
CA THR A 132 0.73 1.89 15.89
C THR A 132 1.79 0.83 16.05
#